data_AF-A0AA38ZEI8-F1
#
_entry.id   AF-A0AA38ZEI8-F1
#
_cell.length_a   1.000
_cell.length_b   1.000
_cell.length_c   1.000
_cell.angle_alpha   90.00
_cell.angle_beta   90.00
_cell.angle_gamma   90.00
#
_symmetry.space_group_name_H-M   'P 1'
#
loop_
_entity.id
_entity.type
_entity.pdbx_description
1 polymer ?
#
loop_
_entity_poly.entity_id
_entity_poly.type
_entity_poly.pdbx_seq_one_letter_code
_entity_poly.pdbx_strand_id
1 'polypeptide(L)'
;MAIRLSPCSSTSNTFSSSSFSHGSIPRNSYFPTWASLDYSRGHHGRNFELRSSNLQPLNAVSLQAGVSANPLPKEHVETQVKEESSSSSKSEKAESTLSIVVVGASGELARKKIFPSLFALFYEDRLPKNFTIFGYARSTMTDEELRNMICRGLTCRIDKRKNCNEKMDQFLQRCFYHSGQYSSEDHFSKLDKKLKEKEGGRLSNRLFYLSIPPSIFVDAVRCARRRASSEQGWTRVIVEKPFGRDSKSSVELTRGLKEYLCEDQIFRIDHYLGEELIENLLVLRFSNLVFEPLWSRNHIRNVQVIFSEDIGIEGRGKYFDNYGIIRDIMQNHLLQILALFAMETPVSLDAEDIRNEKVKVLRSMRPLQLEDVVVGQYKGCTEGITSYPAYTDDPNVTKNSLTPTFAAATFFINNARWDGVPFLMIAGKGLHSKR
;
A
#
# COMPACT_ATOMS: atom_id res chain seq x y z
N MET A 1 -3.40 25.70 27.89
CA MET A 1 -4.63 25.65 28.72
C MET A 1 -4.59 24.35 29.50
N ALA A 2 -4.47 24.38 30.82
CA ALA A 2 -4.32 23.17 31.64
C ALA A 2 -5.70 22.67 32.09
N ILE A 3 -5.97 21.37 31.97
CA ILE A 3 -7.15 20.74 32.58
C ILE A 3 -6.73 20.17 33.93
N ARG A 4 -7.28 20.73 35.01
CA ARG A 4 -7.10 20.24 36.38
C ARG A 4 -7.90 18.94 36.58
N LEU A 5 -7.30 18.00 37.29
CA LEU A 5 -8.04 16.93 37.97
C LEU A 5 -8.48 17.44 39.36
N SER A 6 -9.72 17.13 39.74
CA SER A 6 -10.25 17.31 41.10
C SER A 6 -10.72 15.95 41.65
N PRO A 7 -10.35 15.57 42.88
CA PRO A 7 -10.77 14.30 43.49
C PRO A 7 -12.00 14.46 44.43
N CYS A 8 -12.34 13.36 45.12
CA CYS A 8 -13.37 13.17 46.17
C CYS A 8 -14.79 12.82 45.67
N SER A 9 -15.56 11.93 46.33
CA SER A 9 -15.26 10.96 47.42
C SER A 9 -16.48 10.09 47.76
N SER A 10 -16.29 9.08 48.64
CA SER A 10 -17.28 8.14 49.22
C SER A 10 -17.64 6.96 48.29
N THR A 11 -18.03 5.75 48.75
CA THR A 11 -17.95 4.98 50.03
C THR A 11 -18.24 3.49 49.70
N SER A 12 -18.01 2.43 50.49
CA SER A 12 -17.21 2.14 51.71
C SER A 12 -17.28 0.61 51.98
N ASN A 13 -16.25 -0.03 52.57
CA ASN A 13 -16.39 -1.27 53.37
C ASN A 13 -15.15 -1.59 54.23
N THR A 14 -15.33 -2.45 55.24
CA THR A 14 -14.48 -2.59 56.43
C THR A 14 -13.70 -3.92 56.54
N PHE A 15 -12.77 -3.97 57.50
CA PHE A 15 -11.94 -5.11 57.95
C PHE A 15 -10.80 -5.53 56.99
N SER A 16 -9.63 -5.99 57.47
CA SER A 16 -9.17 -6.28 58.85
C SER A 16 -7.70 -5.89 59.06
N SER A 17 -7.28 -5.79 60.33
CA SER A 17 -5.92 -5.43 60.74
C SER A 17 -4.99 -6.64 60.91
N SER A 18 -3.79 -6.59 60.34
CA SER A 18 -2.63 -7.29 60.89
C SER A 18 -1.37 -6.44 60.71
N SER A 19 -0.64 -6.28 61.80
CA SER A 19 0.57 -5.45 61.92
C SER A 19 1.83 -6.30 61.71
N PHE A 20 2.84 -5.78 61.00
CA PHE A 20 4.24 -6.15 61.28
C PHE A 20 5.28 -5.11 60.78
N SER A 21 6.15 -4.73 61.72
CA SER A 21 7.54 -4.22 61.58
C SER A 21 7.89 -3.10 60.58
N HIS A 22 8.34 -1.96 61.14
CA HIS A 22 9.26 -1.03 60.48
C HIS A 22 10.61 -1.69 60.15
N GLY A 23 11.16 -1.39 58.96
CA GLY A 23 12.56 -1.59 58.61
C GLY A 23 13.04 -0.39 57.78
N SER A 24 14.12 0.26 58.19
CA SER A 24 14.54 1.55 57.63
C SER A 24 15.86 1.44 56.85
N ILE A 25 15.87 1.93 55.59
CA ILE A 25 17.02 2.61 54.93
C ILE A 25 18.21 1.65 54.58
N PRO A 26 18.80 1.71 53.35
CA PRO A 26 19.30 2.96 52.77
C PRO A 26 18.92 3.32 51.33
N ARG A 27 18.87 4.63 51.10
CA ARG A 27 19.01 5.24 49.77
C ARG A 27 20.45 5.06 49.30
N ASN A 28 20.64 4.60 48.06
CA ASN A 28 21.92 4.74 47.37
C ASN A 28 21.72 5.67 46.17
N SER A 29 22.29 6.86 46.25
CA SER A 29 22.25 7.89 45.20
C SER A 29 23.47 7.78 44.31
N TYR A 30 23.27 7.42 43.04
CA TYR A 30 24.29 7.54 42.01
C TYR A 30 23.81 8.50 40.91
N PHE A 31 24.31 9.73 40.96
CA PHE A 31 24.28 10.67 39.83
C PHE A 31 25.62 10.59 39.09
N PRO A 32 25.66 10.30 37.78
CA PRO A 32 26.86 10.53 36.98
C PRO A 32 26.93 12.01 36.57
N THR A 33 27.99 12.69 36.99
CA THR A 33 28.34 14.04 36.55
C THR A 33 28.65 14.06 35.05
N TRP A 34 28.02 14.98 34.31
CA TRP A 34 28.44 15.33 32.95
C TRP A 34 29.34 16.56 32.99
N ALA A 35 30.57 16.42 32.51
CA ALA A 35 31.52 17.52 32.40
C ALA A 35 31.18 18.39 31.19
N SER A 36 31.01 19.70 31.41
CA SER A 36 30.90 20.70 30.36
C SER A 36 32.29 20.97 29.77
N LEU A 37 32.45 20.70 28.47
CA LEU A 37 33.65 21.03 27.70
C LEU A 37 33.40 22.30 26.89
N ASP A 38 33.87 23.44 27.42
CA ASP A 38 33.82 24.72 26.72
C ASP A 38 34.73 24.71 25.49
N TYR A 39 34.17 25.01 24.32
CA TYR A 39 34.93 25.32 23.12
C TYR A 39 34.76 26.80 22.75
N SER A 40 35.65 27.63 23.28
CA SER A 40 35.79 29.02 22.86
C SER A 40 36.40 29.07 21.45
N ARG A 41 35.71 29.71 20.49
CA ARG A 41 36.29 30.14 19.21
C ARG A 41 35.98 31.61 18.97
N GLY A 42 37.03 32.41 18.83
CA GLY A 42 36.93 33.86 18.70
C GLY A 42 36.37 34.31 17.36
N HIS A 43 35.57 35.38 17.38
CA HIS A 43 35.17 36.11 16.18
C HIS A 43 36.31 36.99 15.67
N HIS A 44 36.73 36.76 14.43
CA HIS A 44 37.34 37.80 13.60
C HIS A 44 36.35 38.19 12.50
N GLY A 45 35.89 39.43 12.56
CA GLY A 45 35.04 40.00 11.52
C GLY A 45 35.84 40.29 10.25
N ARG A 46 35.25 39.98 9.10
CA ARG A 46 35.61 40.59 7.82
C ARG A 46 34.32 41.03 7.13
N ASN A 47 34.21 42.33 6.87
CA ASN A 47 33.10 42.90 6.12
C ASN A 47 33.13 42.37 4.69
N PHE A 48 31.96 42.01 4.17
CA PHE A 48 31.74 41.77 2.74
C PHE A 48 30.54 42.61 2.30
N GLU A 49 30.82 43.68 1.56
CA GLU A 49 29.79 44.42 0.84
C GLU A 49 29.46 43.69 -0.46
N LEU A 50 28.17 43.54 -0.76
CA LEU A 50 27.70 43.09 -2.07
C LEU A 50 26.95 44.24 -2.73
N ARG A 51 27.57 44.83 -3.76
CA ARG A 51 26.94 45.85 -4.60
C ARG A 51 25.83 45.24 -5.45
N SER A 52 24.69 45.92 -5.54
CA SER A 52 23.64 45.59 -6.50
C SER A 52 24.08 45.92 -7.92
N SER A 53 23.71 45.08 -8.88
CA SER A 53 23.77 45.41 -10.31
C SER A 53 22.52 44.87 -11.01
N ASN A 54 21.94 45.71 -11.86
CA ASN A 54 20.61 45.54 -12.44
C ASN A 54 20.53 44.36 -13.42
N LEU A 55 19.44 43.58 -13.35
CA LEU A 55 18.92 42.76 -14.45
C LEU A 55 17.39 42.71 -14.33
N GLN A 56 16.68 43.25 -15.32
CA GLN A 56 15.22 43.18 -15.41
C GLN A 56 14.76 41.90 -16.11
N PRO A 57 13.59 41.33 -15.75
CA PRO A 57 12.99 40.23 -16.50
C PRO A 57 12.28 40.73 -17.78
N LEU A 58 12.31 39.91 -18.84
CA LEU A 58 11.64 40.21 -20.11
C LEU A 58 10.27 39.53 -20.24
N ASN A 59 9.41 40.18 -21.02
CA ASN A 59 8.18 39.68 -21.64
C ASN A 59 6.93 39.48 -20.76
N ALA A 60 6.20 40.58 -20.57
CA ALA A 60 4.74 40.57 -20.55
C ALA A 60 4.22 41.18 -21.87
N VAL A 61 3.29 40.52 -22.55
CA VAL A 61 2.67 41.04 -23.79
C VAL A 61 1.19 41.30 -23.55
N SER A 62 0.77 42.56 -23.72
CA SER A 62 -0.62 42.98 -23.77
C SER A 62 -0.72 44.22 -24.65
N LEU A 63 -1.54 44.16 -25.71
CA LEU A 63 -1.99 45.32 -26.46
C LEU A 63 -3.43 45.08 -26.97
N GLN A 64 -4.33 46.00 -26.63
CA GLN A 64 -5.66 46.11 -27.21
C GLN A 64 -5.70 47.18 -28.31
N ALA A 65 -6.50 46.90 -29.33
CA ALA A 65 -7.34 47.78 -30.15
C ALA A 65 -6.92 49.24 -30.49
N GLY A 66 -7.03 49.55 -31.79
CA GLY A 66 -7.22 50.91 -32.33
C GLY A 66 -8.03 50.84 -33.63
N VAL A 67 -8.96 51.78 -33.87
CA VAL A 67 -10.00 51.74 -34.92
C VAL A 67 -10.03 53.04 -35.73
N SER A 68 -10.22 52.96 -37.06
CA SER A 68 -10.86 54.00 -37.90
C SER A 68 -11.31 53.41 -39.26
N ALA A 69 -12.17 54.11 -40.04
CA ALA A 69 -13.18 53.46 -40.90
C ALA A 69 -13.38 53.99 -42.35
N ASN A 70 -13.89 53.08 -43.22
CA ASN A 70 -14.76 53.26 -44.42
C ASN A 70 -14.24 54.02 -45.68
N PRO A 71 -14.86 53.87 -46.89
CA PRO A 71 -16.04 53.05 -47.29
C PRO A 71 -15.85 52.11 -48.54
N LEU A 72 -16.95 51.43 -48.92
CA LEU A 72 -17.15 50.47 -50.04
C LEU A 72 -17.06 51.07 -51.47
N PRO A 73 -16.93 50.23 -52.53
CA PRO A 73 -18.14 49.73 -53.23
C PRO A 73 -18.18 48.20 -53.46
N LYS A 74 -19.34 47.71 -53.91
CA LYS A 74 -19.68 46.28 -54.08
C LYS A 74 -19.32 45.76 -55.48
N GLU A 75 -18.89 44.50 -55.57
CA GLU A 75 -19.16 43.63 -56.73
C GLU A 75 -19.59 42.23 -56.26
N HIS A 76 -20.57 41.66 -56.95
CA HIS A 76 -21.04 40.28 -56.76
C HIS A 76 -20.37 39.38 -57.80
N VAL A 77 -19.65 38.35 -57.38
CA VAL A 77 -19.32 37.19 -58.22
C VAL A 77 -19.53 35.94 -57.37
N GLU A 78 -20.43 35.06 -57.81
CA GLU A 78 -20.59 33.73 -57.23
C GLU A 78 -19.37 32.87 -57.60
N THR A 79 -18.83 32.08 -56.67
CA THR A 79 -17.95 30.98 -57.02
C THR A 79 -18.15 29.83 -56.04
N GLN A 80 -18.43 28.65 -56.61
CA GLN A 80 -18.70 27.42 -55.87
C GLN A 80 -17.45 26.97 -55.10
N VAL A 81 -17.57 26.81 -53.78
CA VAL A 81 -16.56 26.11 -52.98
C VAL A 81 -17.00 24.65 -52.84
N LYS A 82 -16.18 23.73 -53.34
CA LYS A 82 -16.37 22.29 -53.15
C LYS A 82 -16.17 21.96 -51.67
N GLU A 83 -17.14 21.28 -51.08
CA GLU A 83 -16.95 20.61 -49.79
C GLU A 83 -16.03 19.40 -50.00
N GLU A 84 -14.74 19.55 -49.66
CA GLU A 84 -13.89 18.39 -49.41
C GLU A 84 -14.29 17.78 -48.08
N SER A 85 -15.18 16.78 -48.14
CA SER A 85 -15.55 15.96 -47.00
C SER A 85 -14.34 15.11 -46.57
N SER A 86 -13.49 15.67 -45.71
CA SER A 86 -12.43 14.91 -45.05
C SER A 86 -13.09 13.83 -44.20
N SER A 87 -13.16 12.62 -44.72
CA SER A 87 -13.67 11.45 -44.03
C SER A 87 -12.74 11.15 -42.86
N SER A 88 -13.08 11.70 -41.70
CA SER A 88 -12.55 11.29 -40.40
C SER A 88 -12.94 9.83 -40.20
N SER A 89 -12.14 8.93 -40.77
CA SER A 89 -12.20 7.50 -40.53
C SER A 89 -12.05 7.32 -39.02
N LYS A 90 -13.16 7.06 -38.34
CA LYS A 90 -13.16 6.49 -37.01
C LYS A 90 -12.41 5.18 -37.14
N SER A 91 -11.13 5.20 -36.81
CA SER A 91 -10.39 3.98 -36.48
C SER A 91 -11.24 3.26 -35.45
N GLU A 92 -11.88 2.16 -35.85
CA GLU A 92 -12.48 1.24 -34.91
C GLU A 92 -11.36 0.87 -33.94
N LYS A 93 -11.44 1.34 -32.70
CA LYS A 93 -10.57 0.81 -31.64
C LYS A 93 -10.95 -0.66 -31.53
N ALA A 94 -10.11 -1.53 -32.09
CA ALA A 94 -10.27 -2.97 -32.05
C ALA A 94 -10.73 -3.36 -30.64
N GLU A 95 -11.93 -3.93 -30.53
CA GLU A 95 -12.70 -3.90 -29.28
C GLU A 95 -12.02 -4.77 -28.22
N SER A 96 -11.13 -4.17 -27.42
CA SER A 96 -10.25 -4.93 -26.52
C SER A 96 -11.04 -5.58 -25.38
N THR A 97 -10.64 -6.77 -24.98
CA THR A 97 -11.22 -7.51 -23.85
C THR A 97 -10.21 -7.66 -22.70
N LEU A 98 -10.70 -7.78 -21.46
CA LEU A 98 -9.87 -8.02 -20.28
C LEU A 98 -10.22 -9.39 -19.65
N SER A 99 -9.27 -10.32 -19.65
CA SER A 99 -9.41 -11.59 -18.95
C SER A 99 -8.64 -11.57 -17.63
N ILE A 100 -9.35 -11.72 -16.51
CA ILE A 100 -8.79 -11.71 -15.15
C ILE A 100 -8.74 -13.14 -14.62
N VAL A 101 -7.54 -13.67 -14.37
CA VAL A 101 -7.34 -15.02 -13.82
C VAL A 101 -7.03 -14.91 -12.34
N VAL A 102 -7.95 -15.36 -11.48
CA VAL A 102 -7.73 -15.47 -10.03
C VAL A 102 -7.12 -16.83 -9.73
N VAL A 103 -5.79 -16.88 -9.65
CA VAL A 103 -5.03 -18.09 -9.30
C VAL A 103 -5.13 -18.28 -7.78
N GLY A 104 -5.57 -19.46 -7.34
CA GLY A 104 -5.95 -19.71 -5.95
C GLY A 104 -7.41 -19.32 -5.63
N ALA A 105 -8.31 -19.34 -6.61
CA ALA A 105 -9.70 -18.88 -6.46
C ALA A 105 -10.52 -19.56 -5.35
N SER A 106 -10.20 -20.80 -4.96
CA SER A 106 -10.85 -21.48 -3.82
C SER A 106 -10.31 -21.03 -2.45
N GLY A 107 -9.32 -20.15 -2.41
CA GLY A 107 -8.72 -19.61 -1.20
C GLY A 107 -9.55 -18.54 -0.50
N GLU A 108 -9.27 -18.31 0.78
CA GLU A 108 -10.02 -17.37 1.61
C GLU A 108 -9.88 -15.91 1.13
N LEU A 109 -8.68 -15.48 0.75
CA LEU A 109 -8.41 -14.13 0.23
C LEU A 109 -9.23 -13.85 -1.04
N ALA A 110 -9.28 -14.82 -1.96
CA ALA A 110 -10.08 -14.72 -3.17
C ALA A 110 -11.56 -14.49 -2.86
N ARG A 111 -12.14 -15.32 -1.99
CA ARG A 111 -13.55 -15.25 -1.59
C ARG A 111 -13.90 -13.99 -0.77
N LYS A 112 -13.05 -13.59 0.19
CA LYS A 112 -13.34 -12.48 1.12
C LYS A 112 -12.94 -11.10 0.59
N LYS A 113 -12.03 -10.99 -0.38
CA LYS A 113 -11.50 -9.71 -0.88
C LYS A 113 -11.54 -9.61 -2.40
N ILE A 114 -10.90 -10.52 -3.14
CA ILE A 114 -10.69 -10.34 -4.59
C ILE A 114 -12.00 -10.32 -5.38
N PHE A 115 -12.85 -11.34 -5.25
CA PHE A 115 -14.13 -11.36 -5.98
C PHE A 115 -15.07 -10.22 -5.56
N PRO A 116 -15.24 -9.89 -4.25
CA PRO A 116 -15.99 -8.70 -3.84
C PRO A 116 -15.43 -7.37 -4.41
N SER A 117 -14.11 -7.20 -4.47
CA SER A 117 -13.48 -6.00 -5.06
C SER A 117 -13.70 -5.92 -6.57
N LEU A 118 -13.60 -7.04 -7.30
CA LEU A 118 -13.91 -7.09 -8.74
C LEU A 118 -15.39 -6.78 -8.99
N PHE A 119 -16.30 -7.24 -8.12
CA PHE A 119 -17.72 -6.90 -8.19
C PHE A 119 -17.96 -5.42 -7.91
N ALA A 120 -17.28 -4.81 -6.92
CA ALA A 120 -17.39 -3.38 -6.65
C ALA A 120 -16.95 -2.55 -7.87
N LEU A 121 -15.83 -2.90 -8.51
CA LEU A 121 -15.38 -2.25 -9.76
C LEU A 121 -16.40 -2.43 -10.90
N PHE A 122 -17.05 -3.58 -11.02
CA PHE A 122 -18.13 -3.78 -12.01
C PHE A 122 -19.40 -2.96 -11.69
N TYR A 123 -19.77 -2.88 -10.42
CA TYR A 123 -20.95 -2.16 -9.94
C TYR A 123 -20.83 -0.64 -10.11
N GLU A 124 -19.59 -0.14 -10.04
CA GLU A 124 -19.23 1.27 -10.29
C GLU A 124 -18.86 1.55 -11.75
N ASP A 125 -19.06 0.58 -12.65
CA ASP A 125 -18.81 0.71 -14.09
C ASP A 125 -17.32 1.07 -14.41
N ARG A 126 -16.39 0.63 -13.53
CA ARG A 126 -14.93 0.85 -13.61
C ARG A 126 -14.16 -0.26 -14.32
N LEU A 127 -14.80 -1.39 -14.64
CA LEU A 127 -14.23 -2.42 -15.51
C LEU A 127 -14.53 -2.12 -16.99
N PRO A 128 -13.68 -2.56 -17.93
CA PRO A 128 -13.98 -2.48 -19.37
C PRO A 128 -15.30 -3.19 -19.71
N LYS A 129 -16.02 -2.69 -20.72
CA LYS A 129 -17.29 -3.28 -21.19
C LYS A 129 -17.19 -4.80 -21.46
N ASN A 130 -16.08 -5.21 -22.07
CA ASN A 130 -15.76 -6.61 -22.35
C ASN A 130 -14.70 -7.09 -21.36
N PHE A 131 -15.12 -7.92 -20.42
CA PHE A 131 -14.22 -8.60 -19.49
C PHE A 131 -14.76 -9.98 -19.12
N THR A 132 -13.86 -10.87 -18.72
CA THR A 132 -14.19 -12.19 -18.15
C THR A 132 -13.31 -12.49 -16.95
N ILE A 133 -13.81 -13.29 -16.01
CA ILE A 133 -13.08 -13.70 -14.81
C ILE A 133 -12.99 -15.22 -14.78
N PHE A 134 -11.77 -15.74 -14.65
CA PHE A 134 -11.48 -17.16 -14.50
C PHE A 134 -10.92 -17.44 -13.12
N GLY A 135 -11.65 -18.23 -12.32
CA GLY A 135 -11.08 -18.87 -11.14
C GLY A 135 -10.20 -20.05 -11.53
N TYR A 136 -8.98 -20.12 -11.01
CA TYR A 136 -8.07 -21.24 -11.26
C TYR A 136 -7.50 -21.78 -9.94
N ALA A 137 -7.73 -23.06 -9.62
CA ALA A 137 -7.11 -23.72 -8.49
C ALA A 137 -7.04 -25.24 -8.67
N ARG A 138 -6.40 -25.94 -7.73
CA ARG A 138 -6.30 -27.42 -7.74
C ARG A 138 -7.62 -28.13 -7.45
N SER A 139 -8.54 -27.47 -6.75
CA SER A 139 -9.85 -28.00 -6.42
C SER A 139 -10.64 -28.27 -7.70
N THR A 140 -11.35 -29.39 -7.78
CA THR A 140 -12.36 -29.61 -8.83
C THR A 140 -13.63 -28.87 -8.44
N MET A 141 -14.05 -27.91 -9.26
CA MET A 141 -15.31 -27.18 -9.11
C MET A 141 -15.92 -26.90 -10.49
N THR A 142 -17.24 -26.74 -10.58
CA THR A 142 -17.92 -26.19 -11.77
C THR A 142 -18.00 -24.67 -11.75
N ASP A 143 -18.42 -24.08 -12.87
CA ASP A 143 -18.69 -22.64 -12.95
C ASP A 143 -19.80 -22.22 -11.98
N GLU A 144 -20.83 -23.05 -11.81
CA GLU A 144 -21.97 -22.84 -10.90
C GLU A 144 -21.53 -22.92 -9.44
N GLU A 145 -20.66 -23.87 -9.09
CA GLU A 145 -20.08 -23.97 -7.75
C GLU A 145 -19.21 -22.75 -7.41
N LEU A 146 -18.42 -22.25 -8.38
CA LEU A 146 -17.70 -20.98 -8.21
C LEU A 146 -18.68 -19.82 -8.00
N ARG A 147 -19.70 -19.68 -8.85
CA ARG A 147 -20.73 -18.61 -8.75
C ARG A 147 -21.44 -18.65 -7.40
N ASN A 148 -21.83 -19.83 -6.93
CA ASN A 148 -22.46 -20.04 -5.62
C ASN A 148 -21.52 -19.70 -4.45
N MET A 149 -20.23 -19.99 -4.57
CA MET A 149 -19.22 -19.63 -3.56
C MET A 149 -19.01 -18.12 -3.46
N ILE A 150 -18.90 -17.42 -4.59
CA ILE A 150 -18.62 -15.98 -4.62
C ILE A 150 -19.86 -15.15 -4.30
N CYS A 151 -21.06 -15.53 -4.78
CA CYS A 151 -22.33 -14.83 -4.56
C CYS A 151 -22.58 -14.52 -3.06
N ARG A 152 -22.28 -15.47 -2.16
CA ARG A 152 -22.42 -15.31 -0.71
C ARG A 152 -21.57 -14.18 -0.10
N GLY A 153 -20.53 -13.73 -0.78
CA GLY A 153 -19.64 -12.64 -0.36
C GLY A 153 -19.83 -11.33 -1.12
N LEU A 154 -20.72 -11.28 -2.12
CA LEU A 154 -20.98 -10.07 -2.89
C LEU A 154 -21.97 -9.18 -2.14
N THR A 155 -21.67 -7.89 -2.05
CA THR A 155 -22.54 -6.88 -1.42
C THR A 155 -22.65 -5.66 -2.32
N CYS A 156 -23.87 -5.17 -2.51
CA CYS A 156 -24.10 -3.95 -3.28
C CYS A 156 -23.88 -2.71 -2.42
N ARG A 157 -23.15 -1.72 -2.95
CA ARG A 157 -22.98 -0.40 -2.31
C ARG A 157 -24.32 0.35 -2.28
N ILE A 158 -24.50 1.21 -1.27
CA ILE A 158 -25.81 1.68 -0.81
C ILE A 158 -26.54 2.56 -1.85
N ASP A 159 -25.79 3.30 -2.67
CA ASP A 159 -26.33 4.43 -3.43
C ASP A 159 -27.03 4.04 -4.76
N LYS A 160 -26.74 2.85 -5.32
CA LYS A 160 -27.34 2.34 -6.56
C LYS A 160 -28.30 1.16 -6.34
N ARG A 161 -28.92 1.04 -5.16
CA ARG A 161 -29.71 -0.13 -4.71
C ARG A 161 -30.81 -0.66 -5.65
N LYS A 162 -31.30 0.14 -6.62
CA LYS A 162 -32.46 -0.23 -7.47
C LYS A 162 -32.25 -1.45 -8.39
N ASN A 163 -31.02 -1.80 -8.77
CA ASN A 163 -30.74 -2.91 -9.71
C ASN A 163 -29.63 -3.86 -9.19
N CYS A 164 -29.56 -4.10 -7.87
CA CYS A 164 -28.51 -4.90 -7.24
C CYS A 164 -28.41 -6.33 -7.79
N ASN A 165 -29.53 -7.08 -7.79
CA ASN A 165 -29.55 -8.48 -8.21
C ASN A 165 -29.18 -8.65 -9.68
N GLU A 166 -29.73 -7.81 -10.57
CA GLU A 166 -29.40 -7.84 -12.01
C GLU A 166 -27.92 -7.60 -12.28
N LYS A 167 -27.29 -6.63 -11.60
CA LYS A 167 -25.84 -6.39 -11.68
C LYS A 167 -25.07 -7.60 -11.13
N MET A 168 -25.53 -8.23 -10.06
CA MET A 168 -24.89 -9.44 -9.53
C MET A 168 -24.95 -10.60 -10.51
N ASP A 169 -26.13 -10.89 -11.09
CA ASP A 169 -26.31 -11.95 -12.09
C ASP A 169 -25.45 -11.71 -13.35
N GLN A 170 -25.44 -10.48 -13.85
CA GLN A 170 -24.56 -10.07 -14.96
C GLN A 170 -23.07 -10.29 -14.66
N PHE A 171 -22.63 -10.01 -13.42
CA PHE A 171 -21.25 -10.26 -13.01
C PHE A 171 -20.95 -11.76 -12.91
N LEU A 172 -21.84 -12.54 -12.29
CA LEU A 172 -21.70 -13.98 -12.11
C LEU A 172 -21.66 -14.73 -13.46
N GLN A 173 -22.43 -14.29 -14.45
CA GLN A 173 -22.39 -14.82 -15.83
C GLN A 173 -21.02 -14.64 -16.52
N ARG A 174 -20.20 -13.68 -16.09
CA ARG A 174 -18.84 -13.45 -16.60
C ARG A 174 -17.75 -14.21 -15.81
N CYS A 175 -18.14 -14.93 -14.75
CA CYS A 175 -17.27 -15.77 -13.95
C CYS A 175 -17.31 -17.22 -14.43
N PHE A 176 -16.12 -17.80 -14.65
CA PHE A 176 -15.87 -19.16 -15.11
C PHE A 176 -14.79 -19.82 -14.25
N TYR A 177 -14.67 -21.14 -14.28
CA TYR A 177 -13.69 -21.91 -13.51
C TYR A 177 -12.87 -22.86 -14.38
N HIS A 178 -11.63 -23.11 -13.95
CA HIS A 178 -10.80 -24.16 -14.50
C HIS A 178 -9.91 -24.79 -13.42
N SER A 179 -10.03 -26.10 -13.23
CA SER A 179 -9.19 -26.84 -12.29
C SER A 179 -7.83 -27.15 -12.92
N GLY A 180 -6.75 -27.03 -12.14
CA GLY A 180 -5.41 -27.30 -12.63
C GLY A 180 -4.31 -27.19 -11.58
N GLN A 181 -3.15 -27.78 -11.90
CA GLN A 181 -1.95 -27.70 -11.07
C GLN A 181 -1.13 -26.46 -11.42
N TYR A 182 -0.67 -25.73 -10.40
CA TYR A 182 0.01 -24.44 -10.58
C TYR A 182 1.37 -24.52 -11.31
N SER A 183 2.03 -25.67 -11.29
CA SER A 183 3.34 -25.91 -11.93
C SER A 183 3.27 -26.71 -13.25
N SER A 184 2.06 -26.92 -13.78
CA SER A 184 1.83 -27.73 -15.00
C SER A 184 1.54 -26.86 -16.21
N GLU A 185 2.47 -26.84 -17.17
CA GLU A 185 2.29 -26.14 -18.44
C GLU A 185 1.07 -26.65 -19.23
N ASP A 186 0.76 -27.95 -19.19
CA ASP A 186 -0.41 -28.52 -19.87
C ASP A 186 -1.74 -28.02 -19.29
N HIS A 187 -1.81 -27.81 -17.97
CA HIS A 187 -3.01 -27.23 -17.34
C HIS A 187 -3.18 -25.75 -17.69
N PHE A 188 -2.09 -24.99 -17.82
CA PHE A 188 -2.13 -23.61 -18.31
C PHE A 188 -2.42 -23.52 -19.82
N SER A 189 -1.99 -24.51 -20.62
CA SER A 189 -2.38 -24.63 -22.04
C SER A 189 -3.89 -24.90 -22.19
N LYS A 190 -4.48 -25.71 -21.31
CA LYS A 190 -5.94 -25.90 -21.23
C LYS A 190 -6.67 -24.63 -20.78
N LEU A 191 -6.07 -23.85 -19.86
CA LEU A 191 -6.60 -22.54 -19.47
C LEU A 191 -6.58 -21.54 -20.63
N ASP A 192 -5.49 -21.46 -21.40
CA ASP A 192 -5.37 -20.57 -22.56
C ASP A 192 -6.45 -20.82 -23.61
N LYS A 193 -6.77 -22.09 -23.89
CA LYS A 193 -7.88 -22.45 -24.80
C LYS A 193 -9.21 -21.86 -24.31
N LYS A 194 -9.57 -22.07 -23.03
CA LYS A 194 -10.77 -21.47 -22.43
C LYS A 194 -10.75 -19.94 -22.45
N LEU A 195 -9.59 -19.31 -22.26
CA LEU A 195 -9.43 -17.86 -22.35
C LEU A 195 -9.72 -17.39 -23.78
N LYS A 196 -9.06 -17.99 -24.79
CA LYS A 196 -9.25 -17.66 -26.22
C LYS A 196 -10.69 -17.85 -26.69
N GLU A 197 -11.36 -18.91 -26.25
CA GLU A 197 -12.79 -19.16 -26.50
C GLU A 197 -13.69 -18.00 -26.01
N LYS A 198 -13.40 -17.42 -24.84
CA LYS A 198 -14.16 -16.28 -24.29
C LYS A 198 -13.71 -14.92 -24.81
N GLU A 199 -12.44 -14.80 -25.22
CA GLU A 199 -11.90 -13.59 -25.84
C GLU A 199 -12.48 -13.38 -27.25
N GLY A 200 -12.71 -14.47 -27.99
CA GLY A 200 -13.42 -14.46 -29.27
C GLY A 200 -12.68 -13.71 -30.37
N GLY A 201 -11.35 -13.84 -30.42
CA GLY A 201 -10.48 -13.19 -31.42
C GLY A 201 -10.22 -11.69 -31.21
N ARG A 202 -10.77 -11.08 -30.15
CA ARG A 202 -10.46 -9.70 -29.74
C ARG A 202 -9.03 -9.58 -29.22
N LEU A 203 -8.44 -8.39 -29.32
CA LEU A 203 -7.22 -8.03 -28.60
C LEU A 203 -7.46 -8.21 -27.10
N SER A 204 -6.82 -9.22 -26.51
CA SER A 204 -7.03 -9.59 -25.11
C SER A 204 -5.91 -9.10 -24.21
N ASN A 205 -6.26 -8.39 -23.15
CA ASN A 205 -5.36 -8.06 -22.06
C ASN A 205 -5.59 -9.08 -20.93
N ARG A 206 -4.51 -9.60 -20.34
CA ARG A 206 -4.59 -10.69 -19.34
C ARG A 206 -3.97 -10.30 -18.02
N LEU A 207 -4.75 -10.40 -16.94
CA LEU A 207 -4.35 -10.06 -15.58
C LEU A 207 -4.39 -11.31 -14.69
N PHE A 208 -3.24 -11.77 -14.22
CA PHE A 208 -3.15 -12.92 -13.30
C PHE A 208 -3.00 -12.44 -11.85
N TYR A 209 -3.99 -12.69 -11.00
CA TYR A 209 -3.91 -12.41 -9.56
C TYR A 209 -3.48 -13.68 -8.82
N LEU A 210 -2.31 -13.65 -8.16
CA LEU A 210 -1.75 -14.80 -7.46
C LEU A 210 -2.15 -14.83 -5.97
N SER A 211 -3.36 -15.31 -5.70
CA SER A 211 -3.88 -15.61 -4.35
C SER A 211 -3.41 -16.99 -3.86
N ILE A 212 -2.10 -17.27 -3.96
CA ILE A 212 -1.47 -18.56 -3.63
C ILE A 212 -0.25 -18.37 -2.70
N PRO A 213 0.26 -19.43 -2.05
CA PRO A 213 1.48 -19.34 -1.25
C PRO A 213 2.71 -18.91 -2.08
N PRO A 214 3.65 -18.12 -1.51
CA PRO A 214 4.79 -17.59 -2.26
C PRO A 214 5.72 -18.64 -2.89
N SER A 215 5.81 -19.83 -2.30
CA SER A 215 6.59 -20.96 -2.84
C SER A 215 6.12 -21.43 -4.21
N ILE A 216 4.94 -21.00 -4.66
CA ILE A 216 4.33 -21.41 -5.93
C ILE A 216 4.31 -20.23 -6.95
N PHE A 217 4.66 -19.00 -6.55
CA PHE A 217 4.60 -17.83 -7.43
C PHE A 217 5.43 -18.00 -8.71
N VAL A 218 6.69 -18.41 -8.60
CA VAL A 218 7.59 -18.55 -9.76
C VAL A 218 7.10 -19.62 -10.73
N ASP A 219 6.57 -20.74 -10.23
CA ASP A 219 5.99 -21.79 -11.07
C ASP A 219 4.72 -21.34 -11.79
N ALA A 220 3.78 -20.70 -11.07
CA ALA A 220 2.55 -20.19 -11.66
C ALA A 220 2.85 -19.11 -12.72
N VAL A 221 3.83 -18.23 -12.46
CA VAL A 221 4.30 -17.22 -13.42
C VAL A 221 4.97 -17.86 -14.63
N ARG A 222 5.85 -18.85 -14.44
CA ARG A 222 6.51 -19.60 -15.52
C ARG A 222 5.48 -20.24 -16.45
N CYS A 223 4.50 -20.95 -15.89
CA CYS A 223 3.46 -21.61 -16.68
C CYS A 223 2.51 -20.59 -17.36
N ALA A 224 2.09 -19.54 -16.66
CA ALA A 224 1.30 -18.46 -17.26
C ALA A 224 2.06 -17.75 -18.39
N ARG A 225 3.36 -17.45 -18.19
CA ARG A 225 4.20 -16.76 -19.18
C ARG A 225 4.37 -17.57 -20.47
N ARG A 226 4.61 -18.88 -20.33
CA ARG A 226 4.88 -19.79 -21.45
C ARG A 226 3.65 -20.25 -22.20
N ARG A 227 2.49 -20.35 -21.54
CA ARG A 227 1.31 -21.03 -22.11
C ARG A 227 0.01 -20.23 -22.12
N ALA A 228 -0.12 -19.18 -21.30
CA ALA A 228 -1.37 -18.44 -21.14
C ALA A 228 -1.21 -16.91 -21.14
N SER A 229 -0.08 -16.39 -21.61
CA SER A 229 0.08 -14.95 -21.87
C SER A 229 -0.74 -14.54 -23.09
N SER A 230 -1.14 -13.27 -23.15
CA SER A 230 -1.70 -12.72 -24.38
C SER A 230 -0.63 -12.65 -25.47
N GLU A 231 -1.04 -12.91 -26.70
CA GLU A 231 -0.23 -12.82 -27.92
C GLU A 231 -0.27 -11.41 -28.52
N GLN A 232 -1.29 -10.60 -28.20
CA GLN A 232 -1.59 -9.32 -28.87
C GLN A 232 -1.72 -8.14 -27.89
N GLY A 233 -2.20 -8.38 -26.68
CA GLY A 233 -2.33 -7.39 -25.61
C GLY A 233 -1.30 -7.58 -24.50
N TRP A 234 -1.41 -6.79 -23.44
CA TRP A 234 -0.49 -6.94 -22.31
C TRP A 234 -0.84 -8.14 -21.44
N THR A 235 0.18 -8.69 -20.78
CA THR A 235 0.02 -9.64 -19.66
C THR A 235 0.63 -9.01 -18.41
N ARG A 236 -0.12 -8.97 -17.31
CA ARG A 236 0.31 -8.42 -16.02
C ARG A 236 0.00 -9.42 -14.91
N VAL A 237 0.82 -9.41 -13.85
CA VAL A 237 0.69 -10.32 -12.71
C VAL A 237 0.67 -9.52 -11.41
N ILE A 238 -0.37 -9.75 -10.61
CA ILE A 238 -0.51 -9.24 -9.25
C ILE A 238 -0.01 -10.32 -8.29
N VAL A 239 0.91 -9.95 -7.40
CA VAL A 239 1.54 -10.85 -6.41
C VAL A 239 1.37 -10.31 -4.99
N GLU A 240 1.01 -11.20 -4.07
CA GLU A 240 0.72 -10.89 -2.66
C GLU A 240 1.94 -11.06 -1.75
N LYS A 241 1.93 -10.37 -0.60
CA LYS A 241 2.95 -10.57 0.44
C LYS A 241 2.83 -12.00 1.04
N PRO A 242 3.92 -12.62 1.55
CA PRO A 242 5.26 -12.06 1.76
C PRO A 242 6.22 -12.24 0.57
N PHE A 243 7.03 -11.20 0.31
CA PHE A 243 8.02 -11.13 -0.76
C PHE A 243 9.41 -11.63 -0.31
N GLY A 244 9.46 -12.85 0.24
CA GLY A 244 10.63 -13.37 0.96
C GLY A 244 10.53 -13.16 2.48
N ARG A 245 11.60 -13.50 3.22
CA ARG A 245 11.70 -13.40 4.68
C ARG A 245 12.88 -12.53 5.15
N ASP A 246 13.76 -12.19 4.22
CA ASP A 246 15.00 -11.41 4.36
C ASP A 246 15.43 -10.89 2.98
N SER A 247 16.52 -10.11 2.92
CA SER A 247 17.04 -9.57 1.67
C SER A 247 17.42 -10.65 0.64
N LYS A 248 18.01 -11.77 1.08
CA LYS A 248 18.48 -12.83 0.17
C LYS A 248 17.31 -13.53 -0.52
N SER A 249 16.35 -14.02 0.26
CA SER A 249 15.14 -14.69 -0.24
C SER A 249 14.24 -13.75 -1.06
N SER A 250 14.24 -12.44 -0.75
CA SER A 250 13.53 -11.44 -1.56
C SER A 250 14.19 -11.21 -2.93
N VAL A 251 15.52 -11.17 -2.98
CA VAL A 251 16.30 -11.12 -4.23
C VAL A 251 16.12 -12.39 -5.06
N GLU A 252 16.12 -13.57 -4.43
CA GLU A 252 15.87 -14.86 -5.09
C GLU A 252 14.48 -14.92 -5.73
N LEU A 253 13.43 -14.52 -4.99
CA LEU A 253 12.07 -14.40 -5.53
C LEU A 253 12.00 -13.39 -6.68
N THR A 254 12.60 -12.22 -6.50
CA THR A 254 12.61 -11.17 -7.53
C THR A 254 13.30 -11.63 -8.82
N ARG A 255 14.44 -12.34 -8.70
CA ARG A 255 15.15 -12.93 -9.84
C ARG A 255 14.29 -13.98 -10.54
N GLY A 256 13.62 -14.86 -9.78
CA GLY A 256 12.72 -15.88 -10.34
C GLY A 256 11.52 -15.30 -11.08
N LEU A 257 10.96 -14.17 -10.63
CA LEU A 257 9.90 -13.46 -11.34
C LEU A 257 10.42 -12.76 -12.61
N LYS A 258 11.60 -12.11 -12.52
CA LYS A 258 12.25 -11.40 -13.65
C LYS A 258 12.74 -12.29 -14.79
N GLU A 259 12.88 -13.59 -14.55
CA GLU A 259 13.15 -14.58 -15.60
C GLU A 259 11.98 -14.69 -16.62
N TYR A 260 10.78 -14.27 -16.22
CA TYR A 260 9.55 -14.44 -17.00
C TYR A 260 8.79 -13.12 -17.28
N LEU A 261 9.00 -12.08 -16.48
CA LEU A 261 8.24 -10.83 -16.51
C LEU A 261 9.15 -9.59 -16.45
N CYS A 262 8.80 -8.57 -17.22
CA CYS A 262 9.35 -7.23 -17.07
C CYS A 262 8.75 -6.52 -15.82
N GLU A 263 9.43 -5.49 -15.29
CA GLU A 263 9.01 -4.83 -14.03
C GLU A 263 7.63 -4.16 -14.13
N ASP A 264 7.29 -3.60 -15.30
CA ASP A 264 5.99 -3.00 -15.63
C ASP A 264 4.84 -4.04 -15.72
N GLN A 265 5.18 -5.33 -15.69
CA GLN A 265 4.24 -6.44 -15.63
C GLN A 265 4.00 -6.94 -14.20
N ILE A 266 4.79 -6.53 -13.20
CA ILE A 266 4.76 -7.09 -11.83
C ILE A 266 4.16 -6.08 -10.84
N PHE A 267 2.95 -6.37 -10.37
CA PHE A 267 2.21 -5.56 -9.40
C PHE A 267 2.30 -6.22 -8.02
N ARG A 268 3.24 -5.77 -7.18
CA ARG A 268 3.40 -6.27 -5.80
C ARG A 268 2.43 -5.54 -4.89
N ILE A 269 1.52 -6.27 -4.24
CA ILE A 269 0.53 -5.69 -3.34
C ILE A 269 1.13 -5.37 -1.98
N ASP A 270 1.08 -4.09 -1.65
CA ASP A 270 0.98 -3.60 -0.28
C ASP A 270 -0.36 -2.87 -0.17
N HIS A 271 -1.33 -3.47 0.53
CA HIS A 271 -2.70 -2.96 0.54
C HIS A 271 -2.86 -1.62 1.28
N TYR A 272 -1.92 -1.24 2.16
CA TYR A 272 -1.95 0.07 2.82
C TYR A 272 -1.72 1.22 1.83
N LEU A 273 -1.10 0.96 0.68
CA LEU A 273 -0.94 1.96 -0.38
C LEU A 273 -2.25 2.33 -1.09
N GLY A 274 -3.32 1.53 -0.93
CA GLY A 274 -4.66 1.82 -1.46
C GLY A 274 -5.66 2.30 -0.42
N GLU A 275 -5.19 2.65 0.79
CA GLU A 275 -6.02 3.30 1.80
C GLU A 275 -6.05 4.81 1.52
N GLU A 276 -7.24 5.40 1.48
CA GLU A 276 -7.49 6.80 1.05
C GLU A 276 -6.61 7.82 1.79
N LEU A 277 -6.42 7.64 3.10
CA LEU A 277 -5.59 8.52 3.92
C LEU A 277 -4.09 8.45 3.57
N ILE A 278 -3.63 7.32 3.04
CA ILE A 278 -2.23 7.11 2.63
C ILE A 278 -1.99 7.69 1.22
N GLU A 279 -2.95 7.51 0.30
CA GLU A 279 -2.91 8.18 -1.02
C GLU A 279 -2.90 9.72 -0.86
N ASN A 280 -3.71 10.25 0.06
CA ASN A 280 -3.83 11.68 0.31
C ASN A 280 -2.56 12.35 0.88
N LEU A 281 -1.55 11.57 1.34
CA LEU A 281 -0.26 12.13 1.78
C LEU A 281 0.45 12.93 0.68
N LEU A 282 0.32 12.52 -0.58
CA LEU A 282 0.95 13.24 -1.70
C LEU A 282 0.30 14.61 -1.92
N VAL A 283 -1.04 14.66 -1.89
CA VAL A 283 -1.81 15.91 -2.01
C VAL A 283 -1.54 16.84 -0.83
N LEU A 284 -1.54 16.29 0.39
CA LEU A 284 -1.24 17.06 1.61
C LEU A 284 0.13 17.75 1.52
N ARG A 285 1.16 17.04 1.06
CA ARG A 285 2.54 17.54 1.04
C ARG A 285 2.84 18.47 -0.13
N PHE A 286 2.36 18.18 -1.33
CA PHE A 286 2.83 18.83 -2.56
C PHE A 286 1.81 19.78 -3.20
N SER A 287 0.53 19.72 -2.82
CA SER A 287 -0.50 20.66 -3.28
C SER A 287 -0.74 21.85 -2.32
N ASN A 288 0.02 21.93 -1.22
CA ASN A 288 -0.22 22.89 -0.14
C ASN A 288 1.07 23.65 0.24
N LEU A 289 1.22 24.87 -0.28
CA LEU A 289 2.39 25.74 -0.04
C LEU A 289 2.69 26.00 1.46
N VAL A 290 1.68 25.91 2.33
CA VAL A 290 1.83 26.12 3.78
C VAL A 290 2.65 25.00 4.44
N PHE A 291 2.56 23.76 3.93
CA PHE A 291 3.22 22.62 4.57
C PHE A 291 4.66 22.41 4.10
N GLU A 292 5.01 22.80 2.87
CA GLU A 292 6.36 22.59 2.30
C GLU A 292 7.51 23.08 3.21
N PRO A 293 7.56 24.34 3.69
CA PRO A 293 8.68 24.81 4.54
C PRO A 293 8.69 24.14 5.92
N LEU A 294 7.52 23.74 6.42
CA LEU A 294 7.35 23.05 7.70
C LEU A 294 7.80 21.58 7.63
N TRP A 295 7.89 20.99 6.43
CA TRP A 295 8.19 19.57 6.23
C TRP A 295 9.70 19.25 6.24
N SER A 296 10.40 19.69 7.29
CA SER A 296 11.87 19.55 7.40
C SER A 296 12.36 19.49 8.85
N ARG A 297 13.62 19.05 9.04
CA ARG A 297 14.39 19.05 10.31
C ARG A 297 14.39 20.36 11.09
N ASN A 298 14.10 21.50 10.44
CA ASN A 298 14.06 22.80 11.09
C ASN A 298 12.77 23.01 11.92
N HIS A 299 11.72 22.23 11.64
CA HIS A 299 10.40 22.37 12.25
C HIS A 299 9.86 21.05 12.83
N ILE A 300 10.24 19.90 12.26
CA ILE A 300 9.81 18.57 12.73
C ILE A 300 10.83 18.01 13.74
N ARG A 301 10.39 17.84 14.99
CA ARG A 301 11.21 17.24 16.07
C ARG A 301 11.37 15.72 15.94
N ASN A 302 10.33 15.01 15.51
CA ASN A 302 10.30 13.56 15.31
C ASN A 302 9.07 13.19 14.46
N VAL A 303 9.10 12.01 13.85
CA VAL A 303 7.98 11.42 13.11
C VAL A 303 7.61 10.09 13.75
N GLN A 304 6.32 9.79 13.88
CA GLN A 304 5.85 8.53 14.46
C GLN A 304 4.88 7.84 13.49
N VAL A 305 5.19 6.61 13.11
CA VAL A 305 4.34 5.75 12.29
C VAL A 305 3.91 4.58 13.15
N ILE A 306 2.65 4.59 13.60
CA ILE A 306 2.14 3.66 14.60
C ILE A 306 1.05 2.80 13.99
N PHE A 307 1.14 1.51 14.23
CA PHE A 307 0.06 0.54 14.03
C PHE A 307 -0.16 -0.20 15.35
N SER A 308 -1.40 -0.25 15.82
CA SER A 308 -1.77 -1.17 16.89
C SER A 308 -3.09 -1.86 16.62
N GLU A 309 -3.16 -3.13 17.01
CA GLU A 309 -4.39 -3.91 17.07
C GLU A 309 -4.66 -4.33 18.51
N ASP A 310 -5.93 -4.22 18.89
CA ASP A 310 -6.51 -4.72 20.13
C ASP A 310 -6.67 -6.26 20.13
N ILE A 311 -6.84 -6.84 18.95
CA ILE A 311 -6.85 -8.30 18.75
C ILE A 311 -5.44 -8.91 18.78
N GLY A 312 -5.37 -10.18 19.20
CA GLY A 312 -4.16 -11.01 19.15
C GLY A 312 -3.93 -11.63 17.77
N ILE A 313 -3.44 -12.87 17.73
CA ILE A 313 -3.17 -13.60 16.46
C ILE A 313 -4.34 -14.45 15.94
N GLU A 314 -5.43 -14.57 16.70
CA GLU A 314 -6.70 -15.21 16.29
C GLU A 314 -6.55 -16.57 15.57
N GLY A 315 -5.78 -17.49 16.16
CA GLY A 315 -5.55 -18.84 15.60
C GLY A 315 -4.63 -18.90 14.38
N ARG A 316 -4.05 -17.77 13.96
CA ARG A 316 -3.03 -17.70 12.89
C ARG A 316 -1.62 -17.99 13.40
N GLY A 317 -1.46 -18.54 14.62
CA GLY A 317 -0.19 -18.83 15.28
C GLY A 317 0.87 -19.45 14.37
N LYS A 318 0.56 -20.56 13.70
CA LYS A 318 1.50 -21.26 12.78
C LYS A 318 2.07 -20.36 11.68
N TYR A 319 1.28 -19.41 11.17
CA TYR A 319 1.75 -18.43 10.19
C TYR A 319 2.53 -17.33 10.90
N PHE A 320 1.98 -16.70 11.94
CA PHE A 320 2.60 -15.55 12.58
C PHE A 320 3.95 -15.86 13.23
N ASP A 321 4.09 -17.04 13.87
CA ASP A 321 5.34 -17.53 14.49
C ASP A 321 6.50 -17.70 13.49
N ASN A 322 6.18 -17.77 12.19
CA ASN A 322 7.16 -17.83 11.11
C ASN A 322 7.63 -16.45 10.60
N TYR A 323 7.00 -15.35 11.00
CA TYR A 323 7.30 -14.02 10.47
C TYR A 323 7.55 -12.96 11.55
N GLY A 324 6.70 -12.91 12.58
CA GLY A 324 6.70 -11.87 13.61
C GLY A 324 6.25 -10.50 13.10
N ILE A 325 5.94 -9.58 14.02
CA ILE A 325 5.35 -8.28 13.71
C ILE A 325 6.20 -7.41 12.77
N ILE A 326 7.53 -7.55 12.84
CA ILE A 326 8.48 -6.80 12.01
C ILE A 326 8.29 -7.13 10.52
N ARG A 327 8.11 -8.43 10.18
CA ARG A 327 7.90 -8.85 8.78
C ARG A 327 6.43 -8.76 8.36
N ASP A 328 5.50 -8.93 9.31
CA ASP A 328 4.07 -8.86 9.00
C ASP A 328 3.64 -7.42 8.67
N ILE A 329 4.13 -6.42 9.43
CA ILE A 329 3.63 -5.04 9.37
C ILE A 329 4.74 -3.98 9.15
N MET A 330 5.86 -4.02 9.89
CA MET A 330 6.82 -2.89 9.85
C MET A 330 7.57 -2.79 8.52
N GLN A 331 8.09 -3.91 8.02
CA GLN A 331 8.93 -3.98 6.81
C GLN A 331 8.17 -3.61 5.52
N ASN A 332 6.84 -3.76 5.53
CA ASN A 332 5.98 -3.44 4.40
C ASN A 332 5.19 -2.14 4.68
N HIS A 333 4.05 -2.23 5.35
CA HIS A 333 3.08 -1.15 5.50
C HIS A 333 3.69 0.13 6.09
N LEU A 334 4.37 0.03 7.24
CA LEU A 334 4.90 1.24 7.92
C LEU A 334 6.08 1.85 7.17
N LEU A 335 6.92 1.02 6.55
CA LEU A 335 8.05 1.47 5.73
C LEU A 335 7.58 2.15 4.43
N GLN A 336 6.49 1.68 3.82
CA GLN A 336 5.85 2.33 2.67
C GLN A 336 5.28 3.70 3.03
N ILE A 337 4.59 3.81 4.17
CA ILE A 337 4.04 5.08 4.69
C ILE A 337 5.18 6.05 5.01
N LEU A 338 6.25 5.59 5.69
CA LEU A 338 7.44 6.40 5.97
C LEU A 338 8.05 6.93 4.65
N ALA A 339 8.21 6.08 3.64
CA ALA A 339 8.77 6.50 2.36
C ALA A 339 7.94 7.61 1.68
N LEU A 340 6.60 7.49 1.68
CA LEU A 340 5.68 8.53 1.17
C LEU A 340 5.72 9.82 2.00
N PHE A 341 5.85 9.71 3.32
CA PHE A 341 5.97 10.86 4.22
C PHE A 341 7.30 11.61 4.04
N ALA A 342 8.39 10.88 3.77
CA ALA A 342 9.75 11.40 3.80
C ALA A 342 10.36 11.73 2.43
N MET A 343 9.79 11.24 1.32
CA MET A 343 10.29 11.51 -0.05
C MET A 343 10.36 13.00 -0.39
N GLU A 344 11.29 13.42 -1.26
CA GLU A 344 11.24 14.78 -1.80
C GLU A 344 10.06 14.94 -2.75
N THR A 345 9.81 16.18 -3.19
CA THR A 345 8.85 16.46 -4.27
C THR A 345 9.30 15.73 -5.54
N PRO A 346 8.48 14.83 -6.11
CA PRO A 346 8.82 14.14 -7.35
C PRO A 346 8.76 15.10 -8.54
N VAL A 347 9.48 14.78 -9.62
CA VAL A 347 9.52 15.61 -10.84
C VAL A 347 8.15 15.72 -11.50
N SER A 348 7.36 14.65 -11.40
CA SER A 348 5.97 14.59 -11.85
C SER A 348 5.14 13.65 -10.94
N LEU A 349 3.86 13.48 -11.25
CA LEU A 349 3.00 12.47 -10.62
C LEU A 349 3.07 11.09 -11.33
N ASP A 350 3.98 10.90 -12.29
CA ASP A 350 4.17 9.61 -12.93
C ASP A 350 4.72 8.56 -11.93
N ALA A 351 4.28 7.32 -12.11
CA ALA A 351 4.50 6.25 -11.13
C ALA A 351 5.99 5.97 -10.86
N GLU A 352 6.86 6.12 -11.86
CA GLU A 352 8.30 5.93 -11.69
C GLU A 352 8.97 7.10 -10.96
N ASP A 353 8.54 8.35 -11.18
CA ASP A 353 9.11 9.51 -10.46
C ASP A 353 8.79 9.46 -8.97
N ILE A 354 7.55 9.11 -8.62
CA ILE A 354 7.14 8.85 -7.23
C ILE A 354 7.96 7.69 -6.64
N ARG A 355 8.15 6.59 -7.39
CA ARG A 355 8.96 5.45 -6.94
C ARG A 355 10.43 5.81 -6.75
N ASN A 356 11.01 6.63 -7.61
CA ASN A 356 12.40 7.06 -7.53
C ASN A 356 12.66 7.82 -6.23
N GLU A 357 11.80 8.78 -5.87
CA GLU A 357 11.94 9.54 -4.62
C GLU A 357 11.67 8.69 -3.37
N LYS A 358 10.75 7.72 -3.42
CA LYS A 358 10.60 6.71 -2.35
C LYS A 358 11.86 5.87 -2.18
N VAL A 359 12.43 5.35 -3.26
CA VAL A 359 13.66 4.51 -3.23
C VAL A 359 14.86 5.31 -2.74
N LYS A 360 14.99 6.58 -3.14
CA LYS A 360 16.04 7.51 -2.67
C LYS A 360 16.02 7.68 -1.16
N VAL A 361 14.85 7.85 -0.53
CA VAL A 361 14.72 7.85 0.94
C VAL A 361 15.19 6.53 1.54
N LEU A 362 14.69 5.40 1.05
CA LEU A 362 15.03 4.07 1.60
C LEU A 362 16.53 3.79 1.51
N ARG A 363 17.21 4.26 0.44
CA ARG A 363 18.67 4.19 0.28
C ARG A 363 19.45 5.16 1.19
N SER A 364 18.81 6.21 1.69
CA SER A 364 19.37 7.16 2.66
C SER A 364 19.14 6.73 4.11
N MET A 365 18.33 5.71 4.39
CA MET A 365 18.10 5.23 5.76
C MET A 365 19.34 4.52 6.32
N ARG A 366 19.66 4.79 7.59
CA ARG A 366 20.66 4.00 8.33
C ARG A 366 20.13 2.58 8.56
N PRO A 367 20.94 1.52 8.38
CA PRO A 367 20.60 0.19 8.86
C PRO A 367 20.41 0.21 10.39
N LEU A 368 19.27 -0.30 10.86
CA LEU A 368 18.96 -0.43 12.29
C LEU A 368 20.04 -1.21 13.03
N GLN A 369 20.43 -0.73 14.21
CA GLN A 369 21.18 -1.50 15.19
C GLN A 369 20.24 -2.09 16.25
N LEU A 370 20.70 -3.08 17.02
CA LEU A 370 19.86 -3.71 18.06
C LEU A 370 19.49 -2.75 19.20
N GLU A 371 20.35 -1.77 19.48
CA GLU A 371 20.09 -0.69 20.45
C GLU A 371 18.98 0.28 20.04
N ASP A 372 18.67 0.40 18.74
CA ASP A 372 17.57 1.22 18.22
C ASP A 372 16.19 0.54 18.34
N VAL A 373 16.15 -0.74 18.77
CA VAL A 373 14.97 -1.62 18.64
C VAL A 373 14.56 -2.22 19.99
N VAL A 374 13.30 -2.02 20.36
CA VAL A 374 12.63 -2.71 21.46
C VAL A 374 11.63 -3.71 20.90
N VAL A 375 11.70 -4.97 21.35
CA VAL A 375 10.73 -6.01 21.00
C VAL A 375 9.95 -6.48 22.23
N GLY A 376 8.72 -6.94 22.00
CA GLY A 376 7.85 -7.47 23.04
C GLY A 376 6.99 -8.62 22.53
N GLN A 377 6.49 -9.41 23.48
CA GLN A 377 5.54 -10.49 23.22
C GLN A 377 4.44 -10.42 24.29
N TYR A 378 3.20 -10.21 23.86
CA TYR A 378 2.06 -10.12 24.77
C TYR A 378 1.90 -11.41 25.60
N LYS A 379 1.61 -11.22 26.88
CA LYS A 379 1.30 -12.29 27.84
C LYS A 379 -0.17 -12.24 28.19
N GLY A 380 -0.69 -13.32 28.76
CA GLY A 380 -2.08 -13.40 29.17
C GLY A 380 -2.35 -12.44 30.33
N CYS A 381 -3.55 -11.87 30.35
CA CYS A 381 -4.03 -10.99 31.41
C CYS A 381 -5.50 -11.29 31.73
N THR A 382 -5.93 -10.91 32.93
CA THR A 382 -7.33 -11.01 33.35
C THR A 382 -7.82 -9.60 33.69
N GLU A 383 -8.84 -9.13 32.98
CA GLU A 383 -9.50 -7.86 33.25
C GLU A 383 -10.94 -8.12 33.70
N GLY A 384 -11.16 -8.02 35.01
CA GLY A 384 -12.44 -8.37 35.64
C GLY A 384 -12.78 -9.85 35.46
N ILE A 385 -13.80 -10.13 34.64
CA ILE A 385 -14.28 -11.50 34.33
C ILE A 385 -13.65 -12.03 33.03
N THR A 386 -13.09 -11.16 32.18
CA THR A 386 -12.54 -11.54 30.88
C THR A 386 -11.07 -11.95 31.04
N SER A 387 -10.73 -13.13 30.54
CA SER A 387 -9.36 -13.64 30.48
C SER A 387 -8.85 -13.67 29.04
N TYR A 388 -7.67 -13.08 28.82
CA TYR A 388 -7.00 -13.00 27.53
C TYR A 388 -5.81 -13.96 27.51
N PRO A 389 -5.69 -14.86 26.51
CA PRO A 389 -4.61 -15.83 26.44
C PRO A 389 -3.25 -15.20 26.08
N ALA A 390 -2.14 -15.79 26.55
CA ALA A 390 -0.81 -15.38 26.12
C ALA A 390 -0.56 -15.78 24.65
N TYR A 391 0.43 -15.15 24.00
CA TYR A 391 0.86 -15.55 22.66
C TYR A 391 1.23 -17.05 22.57
N THR A 392 1.91 -17.55 23.60
CA THR A 392 2.33 -18.94 23.74
C THR A 392 1.19 -19.90 24.12
N ASP A 393 -0.04 -19.42 24.32
CA ASP A 393 -1.20 -20.27 24.64
C ASP A 393 -1.97 -20.74 23.40
N ASP A 394 -1.73 -20.13 22.23
CA ASP A 394 -2.19 -20.68 20.95
C ASP A 394 -1.54 -22.06 20.73
N PRO A 395 -2.31 -23.15 20.52
CA PRO A 395 -1.77 -24.51 20.36
C PRO A 395 -0.91 -24.67 19.10
N ASN A 396 -0.93 -23.69 18.18
CA ASN A 396 -0.11 -23.67 16.97
C ASN A 396 1.22 -22.90 17.15
N VAL A 397 1.50 -22.38 18.34
CA VAL A 397 2.73 -21.64 18.70
C VAL A 397 3.59 -22.49 19.64
N THR A 398 4.90 -22.48 19.43
CA THR A 398 5.82 -23.21 20.32
C THR A 398 5.89 -22.53 21.69
N LYS A 399 5.86 -23.31 22.79
CA LYS A 399 5.86 -22.76 24.16
C LYS A 399 7.10 -21.91 24.50
N ASN A 400 8.20 -22.14 23.79
CA ASN A 400 9.46 -21.38 23.92
C ASN A 400 9.64 -20.35 22.79
N SER A 401 8.58 -19.98 22.07
CA SER A 401 8.68 -19.00 20.99
C SER A 401 9.15 -17.64 21.49
N LEU A 402 10.16 -17.09 20.81
CA LEU A 402 10.64 -15.72 20.98
C LEU A 402 10.09 -14.77 19.91
N THR A 403 9.07 -15.17 19.16
CA THR A 403 8.48 -14.33 18.09
C THR A 403 7.91 -13.05 18.69
N PRO A 404 8.32 -11.87 18.18
CA PRO A 404 7.81 -10.59 18.65
C PRO A 404 6.40 -10.35 18.11
N THR A 405 5.46 -10.09 19.01
CA THR A 405 4.11 -9.59 18.68
C THR A 405 4.01 -8.06 18.82
N PHE A 406 5.03 -7.43 19.42
CA PHE A 406 5.24 -5.99 19.48
C PHE A 406 6.68 -5.66 19.06
N ALA A 407 6.87 -4.55 18.35
CA ALA A 407 8.17 -3.95 18.12
C ALA A 407 8.07 -2.43 17.97
N ALA A 408 9.04 -1.73 18.53
CA ALA A 408 9.29 -0.31 18.34
C ALA A 408 10.73 -0.12 17.88
N ALA A 409 10.96 0.69 16.85
CA ALA A 409 12.29 0.94 16.29
C ALA A 409 12.47 2.41 15.90
N THR A 410 13.66 2.95 16.16
CA THR A 410 14.02 4.32 15.74
C THR A 410 14.90 4.28 14.50
N PHE A 411 14.47 4.99 13.45
CA PHE A 411 15.18 5.12 12.18
C PHE A 411 15.68 6.54 11.99
N PHE A 412 16.76 6.68 11.21
CA PHE A 412 17.31 7.97 10.78
C PHE A 412 17.55 7.97 9.27
N ILE A 413 17.22 9.08 8.62
CA ILE A 413 17.38 9.28 7.17
C ILE A 413 18.52 10.28 6.95
N ASN A 414 19.62 9.82 6.36
CA ASN A 414 20.80 10.63 6.06
C ASN A 414 20.59 11.45 4.78
N ASN A 415 19.79 12.51 4.86
CA ASN A 415 19.68 13.51 3.80
C ASN A 415 19.49 14.92 4.39
N ALA A 416 19.56 15.96 3.54
CA ALA A 416 19.49 17.35 4.00
C ALA A 416 18.16 17.70 4.71
N ARG A 417 17.05 17.07 4.33
CA ARG A 417 15.71 17.34 4.90
C ARG A 417 15.52 16.73 6.28
N TRP A 418 16.10 15.55 6.54
CA TRP A 418 15.78 14.71 7.71
C TRP A 418 16.96 14.40 8.63
N ASP A 419 18.18 14.83 8.30
CA ASP A 419 19.34 14.63 9.18
C ASP A 419 19.08 15.18 10.60
N GLY A 420 19.36 14.32 11.60
CA GLY A 420 19.06 14.54 13.01
C GLY A 420 17.63 14.19 13.46
N VAL A 421 16.66 13.99 12.55
CA VAL A 421 15.26 13.71 12.91
C VAL A 421 15.03 12.21 13.13
N PRO A 422 14.59 11.77 14.33
CA PRO A 422 14.21 10.38 14.56
C PRO A 422 12.82 10.06 13.98
N PHE A 423 12.74 8.93 13.28
CA PHE A 423 11.51 8.33 12.78
C PHE A 423 11.22 7.08 13.60
N LEU A 424 10.20 7.13 14.46
CA LEU A 424 9.79 5.99 15.28
C LEU A 424 8.74 5.17 14.51
N MET A 425 9.00 3.90 14.24
CA MET A 425 7.93 2.97 13.86
C MET A 425 7.55 2.11 15.06
N ILE A 426 6.26 1.96 15.29
CA ILE A 426 5.71 1.10 16.35
C ILE A 426 4.64 0.21 15.73
N ALA A 427 4.77 -1.10 15.92
CA ALA A 427 3.77 -2.08 15.47
C ALA A 427 3.49 -3.09 16.59
N GLY A 428 2.22 -3.40 16.85
CA GLY A 428 1.88 -4.47 17.78
C GLY A 428 0.46 -5.01 17.69
N LYS A 429 0.29 -6.25 18.17
CA LYS A 429 -0.98 -6.96 18.36
C LYS A 429 -1.21 -7.23 19.85
N GLY A 430 -2.46 -7.33 20.28
CA GLY A 430 -2.82 -7.49 21.70
C GLY A 430 -2.49 -6.23 22.51
N LEU A 431 -2.77 -5.05 21.96
CA LEU A 431 -2.58 -3.76 22.60
C LEU A 431 -3.92 -3.17 23.09
N HIS A 432 -3.90 -2.01 23.75
CA HIS A 432 -5.11 -1.44 24.36
C HIS A 432 -6.14 -0.89 23.36
N SER A 433 -5.73 -0.54 22.14
CA SER A 433 -6.62 0.05 21.13
C SER A 433 -6.14 -0.18 19.71
N LYS A 434 -7.10 -0.25 18.78
CA LYS A 434 -6.86 -0.28 17.35
C LYS A 434 -6.63 1.12 16.76
N ARG A 435 -5.53 1.32 16.03
CA ARG A 435 -5.18 2.55 15.29
C ARG A 435 -4.14 2.27 14.21
#